data_AF-A0A354BKP0-F1
#
_entry.id   AF-A0A354BKP0-F1
#
_cell.length_a   1.000
_cell.length_b   1.000
_cell.length_c   1.000
_cell.angle_alpha   90.00
_cell.angle_beta   90.00
_cell.angle_gamma   90.00
#
_symmetry.space_group_name_H-M   'P 1'
#
loop_
_entity.id
_entity.type
_entity.pdbx_description
1 polymer ?
#
loop_
_entity_poly.entity_id
_entity_poly.type
_entity_poly.pdbx_seq_one_letter_code
_entity_poly.pdbx_strand_id
1 'polypeptide(L)'
;MATRPNRTSPTARPALIAPINVSDLKTYPLKKRYSKVRVADFATPWKRGGSFKAFCDGLPDILAVKSLRAVARAIAKAHRKRRPVIIGIGAHVIKVGLAPIITDLMERGIVTAVAM
;
A
#
# COMPACT_ATOMS: atom_id res chain seq x y z
N MET A 1 -45.26 50.71 -22.55
CA MET A 1 -43.84 50.52 -22.14
C MET A 1 -43.87 50.01 -20.71
N ALA A 2 -43.67 48.71 -20.48
CA ALA A 2 -43.90 48.08 -19.17
C ALA A 2 -42.68 48.25 -18.25
N THR A 3 -42.91 48.71 -17.02
CA THR A 3 -41.88 48.95 -16.01
C THR A 3 -41.25 47.63 -15.58
N ARG A 4 -39.91 47.55 -15.59
CA ARG A 4 -39.16 46.34 -15.17
C ARG A 4 -39.47 46.00 -13.71
N PRO A 5 -39.70 44.72 -13.36
CA PRO A 5 -39.92 44.33 -11.99
C PRO A 5 -38.64 44.53 -11.18
N ASN A 6 -38.78 45.10 -9.99
CA ASN A 6 -37.69 45.33 -9.05
C ASN A 6 -37.15 43.97 -8.56
N ARG A 7 -35.96 43.58 -9.02
CA ARG A 7 -35.24 42.40 -8.52
C ARG A 7 -34.45 42.81 -7.28
N THR A 8 -35.07 42.71 -6.12
CA THR A 8 -34.33 42.70 -4.85
C THR A 8 -33.50 41.43 -4.78
N SER A 9 -32.18 41.58 -4.66
CA SER A 9 -31.27 40.45 -4.45
C SER A 9 -31.59 39.81 -3.10
N PRO A 10 -31.75 38.47 -3.00
CA PRO A 10 -31.96 37.81 -1.71
C PRO A 10 -30.79 38.11 -0.78
N THR A 11 -31.07 38.86 0.29
CA THR A 11 -30.10 39.47 1.21
C THR A 11 -29.65 38.52 2.31
N ALA A 12 -29.48 37.24 2.01
CA ALA A 12 -28.97 36.29 3.00
C ALA A 12 -28.24 35.13 2.31
N ARG A 13 -26.92 35.06 2.52
CA ARG A 13 -26.19 33.80 2.37
C ARG A 13 -26.81 32.81 3.36
N PRO A 14 -27.15 31.57 2.97
CA PRO A 14 -27.65 30.58 3.92
C PRO A 14 -26.63 30.46 5.06
N ALA A 15 -27.14 30.47 6.29
CA ALA A 15 -26.33 30.48 7.49
C ALA A 15 -25.29 29.36 7.41
N LEU A 16 -24.02 29.76 7.54
CA LEU A 16 -22.90 28.84 7.70
C LEU A 16 -23.22 27.92 8.87
N ILE A 17 -22.96 26.62 8.70
CA ILE A 17 -23.14 25.58 9.73
C ILE A 17 -22.60 26.11 11.07
N ALA A 18 -23.43 26.06 12.12
CA ALA A 18 -23.05 26.53 13.44
C ALA A 18 -21.81 25.75 13.95
N PRO A 19 -20.84 26.41 14.62
CA PRO A 19 -19.65 25.74 15.15
C PRO A 19 -20.02 24.57 16.07
N ILE A 20 -19.26 23.47 15.95
CA ILE A 20 -19.43 22.31 16.84
C ILE A 20 -19.11 22.75 18.28
N ASN A 21 -20.02 22.47 19.21
CA ASN A 21 -19.78 22.68 20.64
C ASN A 21 -18.81 21.60 21.15
N VAL A 22 -17.65 22.02 21.64
CA VAL A 22 -16.55 21.15 22.10
C VAL A 22 -16.37 21.15 23.63
N SER A 23 -17.32 21.72 24.38
CA SER A 23 -17.19 21.92 25.84
C SER A 23 -17.02 20.63 26.63
N ASP A 24 -17.55 19.52 26.11
CA ASP A 24 -17.52 18.20 26.76
C ASP A 24 -16.36 17.30 26.29
N LEU A 25 -15.42 17.83 25.49
CA LEU A 25 -14.29 17.05 25.01
C LEU A 25 -13.28 16.74 26.13
N LYS A 26 -13.02 15.45 26.35
CA LYS A 26 -11.91 14.97 27.16
C LYS A 26 -10.68 14.78 26.29
N THR A 27 -9.63 15.56 26.54
CA THR A 27 -8.35 15.46 25.81
C THR A 27 -7.35 14.62 26.59
N TYR A 28 -6.35 14.07 25.88
CA TYR A 28 -5.22 13.38 26.49
C TYR A 28 -3.94 13.71 25.72
N PRO A 29 -2.76 13.68 26.38
CA PRO A 29 -1.51 13.96 25.70
C PRO A 29 -1.25 12.96 24.57
N LEU A 30 -0.97 13.47 23.36
CA LEU A 30 -0.71 12.64 22.18
C LEU A 30 0.43 11.64 22.41
N LYS A 31 1.44 12.01 23.22
CA LYS A 31 2.56 11.13 23.63
C LYS A 31 2.13 9.85 24.36
N LYS A 32 0.94 9.84 24.98
CA LYS A 32 0.38 8.65 25.65
C LYS A 32 -0.37 7.73 24.70
N ARG A 33 -0.63 8.17 23.45
CA ARG A 33 -1.35 7.38 22.46
C ARG A 33 -0.46 6.24 21.98
N TYR A 34 -0.85 5.00 22.24
CA TYR A 34 -0.26 3.86 21.56
C TYR A 34 -0.43 4.02 20.04
N SER A 35 0.68 3.96 19.29
CA SER A 35 0.68 4.10 17.84
C SER A 35 1.19 2.81 17.22
N LYS A 36 0.41 2.23 16.30
CA LYS A 36 0.77 0.99 15.58
C LYS A 36 1.95 1.19 14.62
N VAL A 37 2.25 2.43 14.25
CA VAL A 37 3.31 2.81 13.32
C VAL A 37 4.15 3.90 13.97
N ARG A 38 5.46 3.77 13.88
CA ARG A 38 6.47 4.72 14.37
C ARG A 38 7.23 5.27 13.18
N VAL A 39 7.92 6.40 13.38
CA VAL A 39 8.77 7.03 12.34
C VAL A 39 9.84 6.06 11.82
N ALA A 40 10.37 5.19 12.70
CA ALA A 40 11.34 4.16 12.31
C ALA A 40 10.78 3.10 11.35
N ASP A 41 9.45 2.97 11.24
CA ASP A 41 8.80 2.02 10.34
C ASP A 41 8.54 2.64 8.96
N PHE A 42 8.90 3.92 8.74
CA PHE A 42 8.66 4.63 7.49
C PHE A 42 9.61 4.16 6.37
N ALA A 43 9.14 4.32 5.14
CA ALA A 43 9.93 4.06 3.95
C ALA A 43 11.02 5.13 3.77
N THR A 44 12.10 4.78 3.06
CA THR A 44 13.05 5.77 2.58
C THR A 44 12.70 6.23 1.17
N PRO A 45 12.73 7.54 0.85
CA PRO A 45 12.51 8.03 -0.50
C PRO A 45 13.48 7.41 -1.52
N TRP A 46 12.97 7.13 -2.72
CA TRP A 46 13.78 6.63 -3.83
C TRP A 46 14.83 7.65 -4.28
N LYS A 47 16.05 7.16 -4.57
CA LYS A 47 17.15 7.96 -5.11
C LYS A 47 17.47 7.51 -6.53
N ARG A 48 17.47 8.47 -7.48
CA ARG A 48 17.86 8.21 -8.88
C ARG A 48 19.26 7.58 -8.93
N GLY A 49 19.44 6.58 -9.78
CA GLY A 49 20.69 5.81 -9.89
C GLY A 49 20.86 4.73 -8.82
N GLY A 50 19.88 4.55 -7.93
CA GLY A 50 19.88 3.46 -6.96
C GLY A 50 19.73 2.08 -7.62
N SER A 51 20.13 1.04 -6.89
CA SER A 51 19.89 -0.35 -7.30
C SER A 51 18.47 -0.80 -6.93
N PHE A 52 17.96 -1.83 -7.60
CA PHE A 52 16.69 -2.45 -7.22
C PHE A 52 16.72 -3.00 -5.78
N LYS A 53 17.88 -3.46 -5.30
CA LYS A 53 18.08 -3.84 -3.90
C LYS A 53 17.83 -2.66 -2.97
N ALA A 54 18.39 -1.49 -3.27
CA ALA A 54 18.17 -0.29 -2.46
C ALA A 54 16.69 0.13 -2.44
N PHE A 55 15.98 -0.01 -3.57
CA PHE A 55 14.53 0.18 -3.62
C PHE A 55 13.81 -0.78 -2.67
N CYS A 56 14.06 -2.08 -2.79
CA CYS A 56 13.42 -3.10 -1.95
C CYS A 56 13.74 -2.92 -0.47
N ASP A 57 14.98 -2.56 -0.12
CA ASP A 57 15.41 -2.32 1.25
C ASP A 57 14.75 -1.07 1.85
N GLY A 58 14.51 -0.04 1.03
CA GLY A 58 13.85 1.19 1.43
C GLY A 58 12.33 1.08 1.67
N LEU A 59 11.69 -0.03 1.30
CA LEU A 59 10.27 -0.27 1.55
C LEU A 59 10.00 -0.47 3.06
N PRO A 60 8.87 0.05 3.60
CA PRO A 60 8.58 0.01 5.02
C PRO A 60 8.26 -1.43 5.44
N ASP A 61 8.82 -1.93 6.55
CA ASP A 61 8.64 -3.33 6.98
C ASP A 61 7.31 -3.58 7.72
N ILE A 62 6.21 -3.17 7.10
CA ILE A 62 4.84 -3.31 7.62
C ILE A 62 3.90 -3.80 6.52
N LEU A 63 2.75 -4.36 6.93
CA LEU A 63 1.67 -4.79 6.03
C LEU A 63 2.18 -5.69 4.88
N ALA A 64 1.84 -5.35 3.63
CA ALA A 64 2.15 -6.16 2.46
C ALA A 64 3.65 -6.38 2.24
N VAL A 65 4.50 -5.39 2.58
CA VAL A 65 5.96 -5.52 2.44
C VAL A 65 6.51 -6.59 3.38
N LYS A 66 5.96 -6.69 4.59
CA LYS A 66 6.34 -7.74 5.55
C LYS A 66 6.05 -9.13 4.98
N SER A 67 4.87 -9.31 4.39
CA SER A 67 4.49 -10.57 3.71
C SER A 67 5.38 -10.84 2.49
N LEU A 68 5.62 -9.84 1.65
CA LEU A 68 6.50 -9.95 0.48
C LEU A 68 7.91 -10.42 0.88
N ARG A 69 8.52 -9.75 1.87
CA ARG A 69 9.84 -10.11 2.39
C ARG A 69 9.85 -11.51 3.01
N ALA A 70 8.79 -11.89 3.72
CA ALA A 70 8.67 -13.22 4.32
C ALA A 70 8.65 -14.32 3.24
N VAL A 71 7.82 -14.18 2.21
CA VAL A 71 7.72 -15.12 1.09
C VAL A 71 9.04 -15.19 0.32
N ALA A 72 9.63 -14.04 -0.05
CA ALA A 72 10.91 -14.00 -0.76
C ALA A 72 12.03 -14.70 0.03
N ARG A 73 12.13 -14.45 1.35
CA ARG A 73 13.09 -15.13 2.22
C ARG A 73 12.84 -16.62 2.32
N ALA A 74 11.58 -17.05 2.40
CA ALA A 74 11.22 -18.46 2.47
C ALA A 74 11.62 -19.22 1.20
N ILE A 75 11.28 -18.66 0.02
CA ILE A 75 11.65 -19.22 -1.29
C ILE A 75 13.18 -19.29 -1.41
N ALA A 76 13.88 -18.20 -1.13
CA ALA A 76 15.34 -18.16 -1.25
C ALA A 76 16.03 -19.13 -0.29
N LYS A 77 15.50 -19.30 0.94
CA LYS A 77 15.99 -20.29 1.91
C LYS A 77 15.74 -21.71 1.44
N ALA A 78 14.56 -22.01 0.88
CA ALA A 78 14.22 -23.33 0.36
C ALA A 78 15.16 -23.70 -0.81
N HIS A 79 15.30 -22.80 -1.79
CA HIS A 79 16.19 -23.00 -2.93
C HIS A 79 17.65 -23.22 -2.52
N ARG A 80 18.22 -22.39 -1.63
CA ARG A 80 19.59 -22.59 -1.10
C ARG A 80 19.78 -23.92 -0.37
N LYS A 81 18.71 -24.44 0.24
CA LYS A 81 18.71 -25.75 0.92
C LYS A 81 18.31 -26.91 0.00
N ARG A 82 18.19 -26.67 -1.32
CA ARG A 82 17.74 -27.66 -2.31
C ARG A 82 16.39 -28.31 -1.93
N ARG A 83 15.49 -27.52 -1.34
CA ARG A 83 14.13 -27.94 -0.98
C ARG A 83 13.15 -27.52 -2.08
N PRO A 84 12.14 -28.34 -2.41
CA PRO A 84 11.14 -27.97 -3.42
C PRO A 84 10.40 -26.67 -3.07
N VAL A 85 10.10 -25.88 -4.10
CA VAL A 85 9.20 -24.72 -4.04
C VAL A 85 8.06 -24.96 -5.01
N ILE A 86 6.83 -25.09 -4.50
CA ILE A 86 5.64 -25.32 -5.29
C ILE A 86 4.78 -24.05 -5.23
N ILE A 87 4.38 -23.51 -6.38
CA ILE A 87 3.49 -22.35 -6.45
C ILE A 87 2.10 -22.78 -6.93
N GLY A 88 1.06 -22.31 -6.24
CA GLY A 88 -0.33 -22.45 -6.70
C GLY A 88 -0.73 -21.23 -7.52
N ILE A 89 -1.17 -21.41 -8.75
CA ILE A 89 -1.58 -20.31 -9.63
C ILE A 89 -2.93 -20.60 -10.29
N GLY A 90 -3.72 -19.56 -10.51
CA GLY A 90 -4.90 -19.63 -11.38
C GLY A 90 -4.63 -19.05 -12.76
N ALA A 91 -5.61 -19.18 -13.67
CA ALA A 91 -5.55 -18.62 -15.03
C ALA A 91 -5.22 -17.12 -15.09
N HIS A 92 -5.52 -16.38 -14.01
CA HIS A 92 -5.22 -14.95 -13.87
C HIS A 92 -3.73 -14.61 -13.95
N VAL A 93 -2.86 -15.51 -13.52
CA VAL A 93 -1.42 -15.29 -13.55
C VAL A 93 -0.90 -15.40 -14.99
N ILE A 94 -1.40 -16.39 -15.74
CA ILE A 94 -1.01 -16.62 -17.13
C ILE A 94 -1.55 -15.51 -18.04
N LYS A 95 -2.83 -15.14 -17.90
CA LYS A 95 -3.50 -14.18 -18.80
C LYS A 95 -2.88 -12.78 -18.80
N VAL A 96 -2.23 -12.38 -17.70
CA VAL A 96 -1.58 -11.07 -17.57
C VAL A 96 -0.11 -11.09 -17.99
N GLY A 97 0.35 -12.20 -18.59
CA GLY A 97 1.69 -12.31 -19.17
C GLY A 97 2.80 -12.69 -18.19
N LEU A 98 2.49 -13.28 -17.04
CA LEU A 98 3.53 -13.73 -16.08
C LEU A 98 4.11 -15.11 -16.38
N ALA A 99 3.59 -15.83 -17.38
CA ALA A 99 4.08 -17.15 -17.75
C ALA A 99 5.60 -17.17 -18.02
N PRO A 100 6.20 -16.23 -18.80
CA PRO A 100 7.64 -16.24 -19.05
C PRO A 100 8.48 -16.09 -17.78
N ILE A 101 8.00 -15.35 -16.78
CA ILE A 101 8.69 -15.18 -15.50
C ILE A 101 8.65 -16.47 -14.68
N ILE A 102 7.51 -17.17 -14.69
CA ILE A 102 7.40 -18.46 -14.01
C ILE A 102 8.32 -19.48 -14.68
N THR A 103 8.36 -19.52 -16.02
CA THR A 103 9.26 -20.39 -16.77
C THR A 103 10.73 -20.11 -16.44
N ASP A 104 11.18 -18.85 -16.42
CA ASP A 104 12.56 -18.50 -16.03
C ASP A 104 12.88 -18.96 -14.60
N LEU A 105 11.94 -18.82 -13.65
CA LEU A 105 12.12 -19.31 -12.28
C LEU A 105 12.20 -20.85 -12.20
N MET A 106 11.50 -21.56 -13.08
CA MET A 106 11.55 -23.02 -13.17
C MET A 106 12.87 -23.50 -13.80
N GLU A 107 13.31 -22.87 -14.90
CA GLU A 107 14.58 -23.17 -15.58
C GLU A 107 15.78 -22.97 -14.64
N ARG A 108 15.71 -21.96 -13.76
CA ARG A 108 16.73 -21.71 -12.71
C ARG A 108 16.63 -22.65 -11.50
N GLY A 109 15.62 -23.52 -11.45
CA GLY A 109 15.35 -24.41 -10.32
C GLY A 109 14.93 -23.68 -9.03
N ILE A 110 14.46 -22.42 -9.13
CA ILE A 110 13.94 -21.65 -8.00
C ILE A 110 12.51 -22.10 -7.68
N VAL A 111 11.70 -22.32 -8.71
CA VAL A 111 10.38 -22.96 -8.63
C VAL A 111 10.51 -24.39 -9.13
N THR A 112 10.01 -25.35 -8.37
CA THR A 112 10.11 -26.79 -8.68
C THR A 112 8.87 -27.32 -9.37
N ALA A 113 7.70 -26.83 -8.99
CA ALA A 113 6.43 -27.24 -9.59
C ALA A 113 5.38 -26.13 -9.49
N VAL A 114 4.37 -26.25 -10.35
CA VAL A 114 3.19 -25.39 -10.39
C VAL A 114 1.96 -26.25 -10.16
N ALA A 115 1.08 -25.84 -9.25
CA ALA A 115 -0.24 -26.43 -9.03
C ALA A 115 -1.30 -25.50 -9.62
N MET A 116 -2.18 -26.02 -10.48
CA MET A 116 -3.19 -25.26 -11.24
C MET A 116 -4.57 -25.90 -11.12
#